data_AF-A0A2V8MGC9-F1
#
_entry.id   AF-A0A2V8MGC9-F1
#
_cell.length_a   1.000
_cell.length_b   1.000
_cell.length_c   1.000
_cell.angle_alpha   90.00
_cell.angle_beta   90.00
_cell.angle_gamma   90.00
#
_symmetry.space_group_name_H-M   'P 1'
#
loop_
_entity.id
_entity.type
_entity.pdbx_description
1 polymer ?
#
loop_
_entity_poly.entity_id
_entity_poly.type
_entity_poly.pdbx_seq_one_letter_code
_entity_poly.pdbx_strand_id
1 'polypeptide(L)'
;MKGCRLINGYGPTENTTFTTCFRVDDLTRVNGSVPIGYPISNTSVYVLDRYLNPAPIGVPGELYIGGDGLAHGYLDRPELNTERFVRNSFSSQSDARLYKTGDLVRYRATGEIEFIGRIDNQVKVRGFRIELGEIEAALADHPAVREAVVIARKDEGDKHLVAYLTARKGRELTIDNVRDVLQQKLPHHMVPSLFVVLETLPLTPMGKVDRRALPSTDGFRPKSAKGFVAASDELELKLTRIWEKVLNLRPVGVDDNFFDLGGHSLLAVRLFAQIEKSFGKNLPLATLFQAPTVKKLARVLRGEGWQAAWSSLVMIQGGQLQPFFCVHAAGG
;
A
#
# COMPACT_ATOMS: atom_id res chain seq x y z
N MET A 1 22.56 16.63 7.41
CA MET A 1 21.52 17.70 7.40
C MET A 1 21.86 18.69 8.52
N LYS A 2 22.65 19.75 8.25
CA LYS A 2 22.89 20.78 9.27
C LYS A 2 21.65 21.68 9.34
N GLY A 3 21.07 21.81 10.53
CA GLY A 3 19.92 22.70 10.79
C GLY A 3 18.52 22.08 10.68
N CYS A 4 18.39 20.79 10.32
CA CYS A 4 17.09 20.11 10.31
C CYS A 4 16.98 19.16 11.51
N ARG A 5 15.79 19.10 12.12
CA ARG A 5 15.44 18.10 13.16
C ARG A 5 14.54 17.05 12.54
N LEU A 6 14.87 15.77 12.75
CA LEU A 6 14.06 14.66 12.30
C LEU A 6 13.29 14.06 13.48
N ILE A 7 11.98 13.92 13.33
CA ILE A 7 11.11 13.29 14.32
C ILE A 7 10.37 12.16 13.61
N ASN A 8 10.49 10.95 14.15
CA ASN A 8 9.67 9.82 13.75
C ASN A 8 8.35 9.88 14.52
N GLY A 9 7.26 10.20 13.83
CA GLY A 9 5.92 10.20 14.40
C GLY A 9 5.16 8.92 14.05
N TYR A 10 4.45 8.36 15.03
CA TYR A 10 3.58 7.21 14.85
C TYR A 10 2.21 7.50 15.45
N GLY A 11 1.15 7.10 14.75
CA GLY A 11 -0.20 7.06 15.30
C GLY A 11 -1.17 6.45 14.30
N PRO A 12 -2.17 5.68 14.76
CA PRO A 12 -3.32 5.34 13.94
C PRO A 12 -4.23 6.56 13.74
N THR A 13 -5.05 6.55 12.68
CA THR A 13 -6.05 7.58 12.42
C THR A 13 -7.00 7.74 13.60
N GLU A 14 -7.33 6.62 14.26
CA GLU A 14 -8.23 6.50 15.39
C GLU A 14 -7.72 7.15 16.68
N ASN A 15 -6.45 7.60 16.71
CA ASN A 15 -5.90 8.42 17.79
C ASN A 15 -5.30 9.75 17.27
N THR A 16 -5.91 10.32 16.21
CA THR A 16 -5.63 11.67 15.70
C THR A 16 -4.18 11.92 15.31
N THR A 17 -3.79 11.43 14.12
CA THR A 17 -2.49 11.67 13.46
C THR A 17 -1.29 11.03 14.16
N PHE A 18 -0.93 11.48 15.36
CA PHE A 18 0.26 11.01 16.08
C PHE A 18 -0.09 10.70 17.53
N THR A 19 0.36 9.54 17.98
CA THR A 19 0.25 9.02 19.34
C THR A 19 1.58 9.07 20.05
N THR A 20 2.66 8.72 19.34
CA THR A 20 4.01 8.71 19.88
C THR A 20 4.98 9.39 18.93
N CYS A 21 6.03 9.98 19.51
CA CYS A 21 7.09 10.62 18.75
C CYS A 21 8.46 10.16 19.28
N PHE A 22 9.39 9.95 18.36
CA PHE A 22 10.80 9.74 18.67
C PHE A 22 11.63 10.80 17.95
N ARG A 23 12.42 11.56 18.71
CA ARG A 23 13.38 12.50 18.13
C ARG A 23 14.63 11.75 17.70
N VAL A 24 14.95 11.83 16.41
CA VAL A 24 16.13 11.17 15.84
C VAL A 24 17.32 12.12 15.95
N ASP A 25 18.02 12.05 17.08
CA ASP A 25 19.20 12.89 17.32
C ASP A 25 20.47 12.34 16.66
N ASP A 26 20.56 11.02 16.49
CA ASP A 26 21.70 10.35 15.88
C ASP A 26 21.23 9.09 15.13
N LEU A 27 21.38 9.10 13.81
CA LEU A 27 21.01 7.98 12.95
C LEU A 27 21.91 6.75 13.17
N THR A 28 23.12 6.92 13.71
CA THR A 28 24.04 5.81 13.98
C THR A 28 23.59 4.95 15.17
N ARG A 29 22.73 5.51 16.05
CA ARG A 29 22.13 4.79 17.18
C ARG A 29 20.91 3.96 16.77
N VAL A 30 20.44 4.07 15.53
CA VAL A 30 19.35 3.27 14.98
C VAL A 30 19.92 1.95 14.48
N ASN A 31 19.97 0.95 15.36
CA ASN A 31 20.37 -0.41 14.99
C ASN A 31 19.11 -1.22 14.61
N GLY A 32 18.70 -1.16 13.34
CA GLY A 32 17.48 -1.78 12.84
C GLY A 32 16.34 -0.78 12.63
N SER A 33 15.21 -0.97 13.31
CA SER A 33 14.04 -0.08 13.19
C SER A 33 14.16 1.15 14.11
N VAL A 34 13.76 2.32 13.61
CA VAL A 34 13.63 3.55 14.40
C VAL A 34 12.47 3.36 15.39
N PRO A 35 12.66 3.56 16.71
CA PRO A 35 11.57 3.51 17.67
C PRO A 35 10.44 4.47 17.29
N ILE A 36 9.23 4.11 17.68
CA ILE A 36 8.09 5.03 17.62
C ILE A 36 8.06 5.97 18.83
N GLY A 37 8.91 5.71 19.84
CA GLY A 37 9.28 6.67 20.88
C GLY A 37 8.35 6.66 22.06
N TYR A 38 7.95 7.85 22.50
CA TYR A 38 7.18 8.09 23.72
C TYR A 38 5.82 8.70 23.39
N PRO A 39 4.79 8.47 24.22
CA PRO A 39 3.50 9.12 24.04
C PRO A 39 3.64 10.64 24.03
N ILE A 40 2.85 11.30 23.18
CA ILE A 40 2.68 12.75 23.24
C ILE A 40 1.84 13.15 24.46
N SER A 41 1.76 14.44 24.76
CA SER A 41 0.92 14.96 25.84
C SER A 41 -0.52 14.46 25.75
N ASN A 42 -1.14 14.24 26.91
CA ASN A 42 -2.53 13.80 27.06
C ASN A 42 -2.86 12.47 26.35
N THR A 43 -1.84 11.68 26.01
CA THR A 43 -1.97 10.36 25.40
C THR A 43 -1.39 9.30 26.34
N SER A 44 -2.11 8.20 26.52
CA SER A 44 -1.63 7.03 27.26
C SER A 44 -1.41 5.88 26.29
N VAL A 45 -0.36 5.10 26.51
CA VAL A 45 -0.03 3.93 25.70
C VAL A 45 0.26 2.75 26.60
N TYR A 46 -0.24 1.58 26.22
CA TYR A 46 -0.07 0.34 26.96
C TYR A 46 0.36 -0.75 25.98
N VAL A 47 1.39 -1.52 26.35
CA VAL A 47 1.77 -2.73 25.62
C VAL A 47 1.21 -3.90 26.40
N LEU A 48 0.18 -4.55 25.86
CA LEU A 48 -0.61 -5.56 26.57
C LEU A 48 -0.43 -6.95 25.96
N ASP A 49 -0.47 -7.97 26.81
CA ASP A 49 -0.57 -9.36 26.37
C ASP A 49 -2.01 -9.72 25.96
N ARG A 50 -2.22 -10.99 25.53
CA ARG A 50 -3.54 -11.50 25.10
C ARG A 50 -4.60 -11.53 26.21
N TYR A 51 -4.20 -11.35 27.47
CA TYR A 51 -5.08 -11.32 28.63
C TYR A 51 -5.27 -9.89 29.17
N LEU A 52 -4.83 -8.88 28.41
CA LEU A 52 -4.87 -7.45 28.76
C LEU A 52 -4.00 -7.07 29.96
N ASN A 53 -2.95 -7.84 30.26
CA ASN A 53 -1.96 -7.47 31.26
C ASN A 53 -0.79 -6.71 30.62
N PRO A 54 -0.17 -5.74 31.32
CA PRO A 54 1.05 -5.08 30.84
C PRO A 54 2.17 -6.08 30.57
N ALA A 55 2.72 -6.03 29.35
CA ALA A 55 3.85 -6.84 28.96
C ALA A 55 5.15 -6.37 29.64
N PRO A 56 6.06 -7.27 30.05
CA PRO A 56 7.38 -6.89 30.56
C PRO A 56 8.22 -6.15 29.52
N ILE A 57 9.21 -5.39 29.99
CA ILE A 57 10.18 -4.71 29.12
C ILE A 57 10.86 -5.74 28.19
N GLY A 58 10.92 -5.42 26.90
CA GLY A 58 11.51 -6.27 25.86
C GLY A 58 10.58 -7.36 25.32
N VAL A 59 9.44 -7.63 25.97
CA VAL A 59 8.49 -8.67 25.54
C VAL A 59 7.47 -8.05 24.57
N PRO A 60 7.25 -8.66 23.39
CA PRO A 60 6.22 -8.21 22.46
C PRO A 60 4.81 -8.30 23.03
N GLY A 61 4.01 -7.24 22.83
CA GLY A 61 2.59 -7.19 23.12
C GLY A 61 1.86 -6.28 22.12
N GLU A 62 0.53 -6.29 22.19
CA GLU A 62 -0.30 -5.41 21.37
C GLU A 62 -0.32 -3.99 21.95
N LEU A 63 -0.20 -2.98 21.09
CA LEU A 63 -0.32 -1.58 21.50
C LEU A 63 -1.79 -1.18 21.67
N TYR A 64 -2.12 -0.65 22.85
CA TYR A 64 -3.39 -0.01 23.17
C TYR A 64 -3.14 1.46 23.48
N ILE A 65 -4.07 2.31 23.03
CA ILE A 65 -3.91 3.77 23.12
C ILE A 65 -5.12 4.37 23.82
N GLY A 66 -4.91 5.30 24.75
CA GLY A 66 -5.97 6.07 25.39
C GLY A 66 -5.63 7.55 25.47
N GLY A 67 -6.53 8.32 26.08
CA GLY A 67 -6.39 9.77 26.26
C GLY A 67 -7.17 10.58 25.22
N ASP A 68 -6.86 11.86 25.15
CA ASP A 68 -7.69 12.87 24.46
C ASP A 68 -7.67 12.73 22.93
N GLY A 69 -6.67 12.05 22.38
CA GLY A 69 -6.53 11.85 20.93
C GLY A 69 -7.52 10.86 20.32
N LEU A 70 -8.25 10.10 21.15
CA LEU A 70 -9.14 9.05 20.67
C LEU A 70 -10.28 9.61 19.82
N ALA A 71 -10.50 8.99 18.67
CA ALA A 71 -11.68 9.24 17.87
C ALA A 71 -12.97 8.87 18.65
N HIS A 72 -14.07 9.51 18.29
CA HIS A 72 -15.38 9.12 18.81
C HIS A 72 -15.72 7.66 18.45
N GLY A 73 -15.33 7.24 17.25
CA GLY A 73 -15.49 5.90 16.72
C GLY A 73 -15.62 5.93 15.20
N TYR A 74 -15.91 4.78 14.62
CA TYR A 74 -16.32 4.60 13.23
C TYR A 74 -17.80 4.94 13.06
N LEU A 75 -18.11 5.78 12.07
CA LEU A 75 -19.48 6.18 11.72
C LEU A 75 -20.32 4.97 11.31
N ASP A 76 -21.52 4.84 11.86
CA ASP A 76 -22.50 3.77 11.56
C ASP A 76 -21.96 2.33 11.68
N ARG A 77 -20.97 2.11 12.55
CA ARG A 77 -20.35 0.81 12.80
C ARG A 77 -20.27 0.47 14.30
N PRO A 78 -21.42 0.28 15.00
CA PRO A 78 -21.45 0.09 16.45
C PRO A 78 -20.71 -1.19 16.91
N GLU A 79 -20.78 -2.26 16.13
CA GLU A 79 -20.08 -3.52 16.44
C GLU A 79 -18.55 -3.33 16.41
N LEU A 80 -18.04 -2.67 15.36
CA LEU A 80 -16.61 -2.38 15.23
C LEU A 80 -16.13 -1.41 16.31
N ASN A 81 -16.97 -0.43 16.69
CA ASN A 81 -16.67 0.46 17.81
C ASN A 81 -16.53 -0.29 19.12
N THR A 82 -17.41 -1.26 19.39
CA THR A 82 -17.35 -2.09 20.59
C THR A 82 -16.11 -3.00 20.59
N GLU A 83 -15.74 -3.54 19.42
CA GLU A 83 -14.56 -4.37 19.26
C GLU A 83 -13.25 -3.58 19.45
N ARG A 84 -13.17 -2.37 18.89
CA ARG A 84 -11.90 -1.62 18.78
C ARG A 84 -11.70 -0.57 19.85
N PHE A 85 -12.77 0.01 20.41
CA PHE A 85 -12.70 1.00 21.49
C PHE A 85 -13.21 0.37 22.80
N VAL A 86 -12.31 -0.32 23.48
CA VAL A 86 -12.61 -1.08 24.70
C VAL A 86 -12.50 -0.20 25.94
N ARG A 87 -13.03 -0.67 27.08
CA ARG A 87 -12.89 0.03 28.36
C ARG A 87 -11.42 0.12 28.79
N ASN A 88 -11.00 1.27 29.32
CA ASN A 88 -9.69 1.43 29.94
C ASN A 88 -9.70 0.97 31.40
N SER A 89 -9.28 -0.27 31.64
CA SER A 89 -9.18 -0.84 33.00
C SER A 89 -8.08 -0.24 33.87
N PHE A 90 -7.20 0.59 33.29
CA PHE A 90 -6.11 1.27 34.00
C PHE A 90 -6.49 2.68 34.48
N SER A 91 -7.68 3.17 34.10
CA SER A 91 -8.19 4.48 34.53
C SER A 91 -9.27 4.31 35.59
N SER A 92 -9.31 5.26 36.53
CA SER A 92 -10.41 5.38 37.49
C SER A 92 -11.66 6.05 36.90
N GLN A 93 -11.55 6.66 35.72
CA GLN A 93 -12.68 7.28 35.02
C GLN A 93 -13.54 6.20 34.36
N SER A 94 -14.85 6.27 34.57
CA SER A 94 -15.80 5.25 34.11
C SER A 94 -15.96 5.17 32.59
N ASP A 95 -15.74 6.29 31.90
CA ASP A 95 -15.88 6.47 30.46
C ASP A 95 -14.56 6.42 29.69
N ALA A 96 -13.43 6.21 30.39
CA ALA A 96 -12.13 6.09 29.74
C ALA A 96 -12.09 4.85 28.83
N ARG A 97 -11.61 5.05 27.60
CA ARG A 97 -11.50 4.03 26.56
C ARG A 97 -10.05 3.79 26.16
N LEU A 98 -9.79 2.62 25.59
CA LEU A 98 -8.58 2.29 24.87
C LEU A 98 -8.93 1.89 23.43
N TYR A 99 -8.19 2.40 22.46
CA TYR A 99 -8.19 1.93 21.10
C TYR A 99 -7.19 0.77 20.93
N LYS A 100 -7.70 -0.35 20.41
CA LYS A 100 -6.95 -1.56 20.10
C LYS A 100 -6.33 -1.47 18.70
N THR A 101 -5.02 -1.23 18.63
CA THR A 101 -4.35 -0.88 17.38
C THR A 101 -4.16 -2.07 16.43
N GLY A 102 -4.03 -3.30 16.96
CA GLY A 102 -3.52 -4.46 16.22
C GLY A 102 -2.03 -4.39 15.86
N ASP A 103 -1.29 -3.40 16.37
CA ASP A 103 0.16 -3.30 16.19
C ASP A 103 0.89 -4.08 17.29
N LEU A 104 1.86 -4.89 16.89
CA LEU A 104 2.77 -5.60 17.77
C LEU A 104 3.99 -4.71 18.06
N VAL A 105 4.22 -4.41 19.33
CA VAL A 105 5.29 -3.53 19.80
C VAL A 105 5.95 -4.10 21.04
N ARG A 106 7.05 -3.48 21.49
CA ARG A 106 7.63 -3.73 22.82
C ARG A 106 8.26 -2.46 23.39
N TYR A 107 8.37 -2.38 24.71
CA TYR A 107 9.26 -1.40 25.33
C TYR A 107 10.71 -1.84 25.21
N ARG A 108 11.60 -0.91 24.85
CA ARG A 108 13.05 -1.06 25.02
C ARG A 108 13.44 -0.80 26.47
N ALA A 109 14.63 -1.22 26.87
CA ALA A 109 15.17 -0.99 28.22
C ALA A 109 15.25 0.50 28.60
N THR A 110 15.41 1.36 27.58
CA THR A 110 15.43 2.82 27.65
C THR A 110 14.04 3.45 27.75
N GLY A 111 12.96 2.67 27.62
CA GLY A 111 11.58 3.14 27.70
C GLY A 111 10.96 3.53 26.37
N GLU A 112 11.73 3.62 25.27
CA GLU A 112 11.13 3.83 23.95
C GLU A 112 10.28 2.64 23.53
N ILE A 113 9.19 2.91 22.81
CA ILE A 113 8.39 1.88 22.18
C ILE A 113 9.00 1.54 20.81
N GLU A 114 9.27 0.27 20.59
CA GLU A 114 9.73 -0.29 19.32
C GLU A 114 8.57 -0.98 18.60
N PHE A 115 8.35 -0.58 17.35
CA PHE A 115 7.40 -1.24 16.46
C PHE A 115 8.00 -2.52 15.88
N ILE A 116 7.29 -3.65 16.04
CA ILE A 116 7.71 -4.97 15.54
C ILE A 116 6.94 -5.33 14.27
N GLY A 117 5.62 -5.10 14.26
CA GLY A 117 4.77 -5.50 13.14
C GLY A 117 3.29 -5.36 13.45
N ARG A 118 2.49 -6.17 12.76
CA ARG A 118 1.04 -6.25 12.96
C ARG A 118 0.62 -7.66 13.36
N ILE A 119 -0.44 -7.72 14.15
CA ILE A 119 -1.07 -8.96 14.61
C ILE A 119 -2.07 -9.46 13.57
N ASP A 120 -2.72 -8.52 12.87
CA ASP A 120 -3.63 -8.83 11.76
C ASP A 120 -2.93 -8.75 10.39
N ASN A 121 -3.73 -8.89 9.33
CA ASN A 121 -3.25 -8.93 7.95
C ASN A 121 -3.10 -7.54 7.32
N GLN A 122 -3.19 -6.45 8.09
CA GLN A 122 -2.98 -5.11 7.53
C GLN A 122 -1.53 -4.89 7.14
N VAL A 123 -1.32 -4.19 6.04
CA VAL A 123 0.01 -3.94 5.50
C VAL A 123 0.22 -2.47 5.19
N LYS A 124 1.46 -2.02 5.35
CA LYS A 124 1.91 -0.74 4.78
C LYS A 124 2.60 -1.00 3.46
N VAL A 125 2.05 -0.48 2.38
CA VAL A 125 2.63 -0.57 1.03
C VAL A 125 2.76 0.85 0.51
N ARG A 126 4.01 1.29 0.29
CA ARG A 126 4.32 2.61 -0.30
C ARG A 126 3.68 3.80 0.44
N GLY A 127 3.58 3.69 1.78
CA GLY A 127 2.97 4.72 2.65
C GLY A 127 1.47 4.56 2.88
N PHE A 128 0.78 3.73 2.10
CA PHE A 128 -0.64 3.44 2.29
C PHE A 128 -0.84 2.31 3.30
N ARG A 129 -1.78 2.51 4.24
CA ARG A 129 -2.31 1.44 5.09
C ARG A 129 -3.40 0.72 4.30
N ILE A 130 -3.20 -0.56 4.04
CA ILE A 130 -4.08 -1.36 3.19
C ILE A 130 -4.64 -2.52 3.99
N GLU A 131 -5.97 -2.62 4.00
CA GLU A 131 -6.72 -3.77 4.50
C GLU A 131 -6.76 -4.84 3.41
N LEU A 132 -5.96 -5.91 3.55
CA LEU A 132 -5.94 -6.97 2.55
C LEU A 132 -7.29 -7.66 2.38
N GLY A 133 -8.08 -7.74 3.45
CA GLY A 133 -9.42 -8.30 3.44
C GLY A 133 -10.41 -7.53 2.55
N GLU A 134 -10.22 -6.22 2.36
CA GLU A 134 -11.06 -5.43 1.45
C GLU A 134 -10.82 -5.82 -0.01
N ILE A 135 -9.56 -6.06 -0.37
CA ILE A 135 -9.18 -6.54 -1.70
C ILE A 135 -9.68 -7.98 -1.90
N GLU A 136 -9.50 -8.85 -0.89
CA GLU A 136 -10.00 -10.23 -0.90
C GLU A 136 -11.53 -10.28 -1.08
N ALA A 137 -12.28 -9.39 -0.41
CA ALA A 137 -13.74 -9.29 -0.56
C ALA A 137 -14.14 -8.82 -1.97
N ALA A 138 -13.49 -7.78 -2.50
CA ALA A 138 -13.74 -7.29 -3.86
C ALA A 138 -13.43 -8.37 -4.93
N LEU A 139 -12.40 -9.20 -4.69
CA LEU A 139 -12.07 -10.36 -5.53
C LEU A 139 -13.12 -11.46 -5.42
N ALA A 140 -13.62 -11.75 -4.22
CA ALA A 140 -14.61 -12.81 -3.98
C ALA A 140 -15.97 -12.52 -4.66
N ASP A 141 -16.30 -11.24 -4.86
CA ASP A 141 -17.47 -10.81 -5.64
C ASP A 141 -17.38 -11.15 -7.13
N HIS A 142 -16.18 -11.43 -7.66
CA HIS A 142 -16.01 -11.70 -9.09
C HIS A 142 -16.60 -13.08 -9.46
N PRO A 143 -17.50 -13.19 -10.47
CA PRO A 143 -18.24 -14.43 -10.75
C PRO A 143 -17.38 -15.65 -11.08
N ALA A 144 -16.18 -15.45 -11.62
CA ALA A 144 -15.25 -16.54 -11.95
C ALA A 144 -14.30 -16.92 -10.80
N VAL A 145 -14.18 -16.10 -9.75
CA VAL A 145 -13.28 -16.36 -8.61
C VAL A 145 -13.98 -17.25 -7.59
N ARG A 146 -13.34 -18.34 -7.20
CA ARG A 146 -13.81 -19.24 -6.13
C ARG A 146 -13.27 -18.80 -4.77
N GLU A 147 -11.96 -18.63 -4.69
CA GLU A 147 -11.26 -18.18 -3.48
C GLU A 147 -10.15 -17.20 -3.87
N ALA A 148 -9.90 -16.22 -3.01
CA ALA A 148 -8.87 -15.22 -3.20
C ALA A 148 -8.12 -14.95 -1.89
N VAL A 149 -6.81 -14.81 -1.99
CA VAL A 149 -5.93 -14.44 -0.88
C VAL A 149 -4.96 -13.39 -1.38
N VAL A 150 -4.85 -12.28 -0.65
CA VAL A 150 -3.92 -11.21 -0.99
C VAL A 150 -2.84 -11.17 0.07
N ILE A 151 -1.60 -10.98 -0.38
CA ILE A 151 -0.45 -10.76 0.49
C ILE A 151 0.37 -9.58 -0.02
N ALA A 152 1.11 -8.95 0.88
CA ALA A 152 2.13 -8.00 0.49
C ALA A 152 3.50 -8.69 0.53
N ARG A 153 4.11 -8.88 -0.64
CA ARG A 153 5.46 -9.43 -0.77
C ARG A 153 6.49 -8.32 -0.91
N LYS A 154 7.69 -8.58 -0.40
CA LYS A 154 8.88 -7.79 -0.67
C LYS A 154 9.91 -8.75 -1.24
N ASP A 155 9.99 -8.79 -2.56
CA ASP A 155 11.01 -9.52 -3.28
C ASP A 155 12.24 -8.59 -3.41
N GLU A 156 12.63 -8.20 -4.61
CA GLU A 156 13.61 -7.14 -4.84
C GLU A 156 12.97 -5.75 -4.87
N GLY A 157 13.41 -4.84 -4.00
CA GLY A 157 12.93 -3.46 -3.96
C GLY A 157 11.75 -3.24 -3.01
N ASP A 158 10.74 -2.50 -3.48
CA ASP A 158 9.61 -2.07 -2.65
C ASP A 158 8.56 -3.17 -2.49
N LYS A 159 7.91 -3.17 -1.32
CA LYS A 159 6.78 -4.06 -1.05
C LYS A 159 5.66 -3.81 -2.07
N HIS A 160 5.04 -4.88 -2.57
CA HIS A 160 3.94 -4.83 -3.52
C HIS A 160 2.88 -5.90 -3.21
N LEU A 161 1.69 -5.75 -3.79
CA LEU A 161 0.55 -6.64 -3.55
C LEU A 161 0.50 -7.76 -4.57
N VAL A 162 0.27 -8.99 -4.10
CA VAL A 162 0.10 -10.20 -4.90
C VAL A 162 -1.22 -10.86 -4.52
N ALA A 163 -2.05 -11.16 -5.51
CA ALA A 163 -3.30 -11.91 -5.33
C ALA A 163 -3.14 -13.36 -5.84
N TYR A 164 -3.45 -14.33 -4.98
CA TYR A 164 -3.56 -15.73 -5.34
C TYR A 164 -5.04 -16.08 -5.48
N LEU A 165 -5.41 -16.64 -6.62
CA LEU A 165 -6.80 -16.88 -7.01
C LEU A 165 -7.02 -18.35 -7.37
N THR A 166 -8.22 -18.86 -7.10
CA THR A 166 -8.70 -20.12 -7.68
C THR A 166 -9.95 -19.86 -8.52
N ALA A 167 -10.13 -20.59 -9.61
CA ALA A 167 -11.28 -20.44 -10.49
C ALA A 167 -12.47 -21.30 -10.03
N ARG A 168 -13.70 -20.81 -10.24
CA ARG A 168 -14.90 -21.64 -10.13
C ARG A 168 -14.94 -22.66 -11.27
N LYS A 169 -15.40 -23.88 -10.98
CA LYS A 169 -15.54 -24.93 -12.01
C LYS A 169 -16.41 -24.43 -13.17
N GLY A 170 -15.95 -24.66 -14.41
CA GLY A 170 -16.68 -24.29 -15.62
C GLY A 170 -16.69 -22.78 -15.94
N ARG A 171 -15.89 -21.96 -15.24
CA ARG A 171 -15.71 -20.54 -15.55
C ARG A 171 -14.27 -20.29 -15.96
N GLU A 172 -14.10 -19.52 -17.03
CA GLU A 172 -12.80 -18.98 -17.40
C GLU A 172 -12.45 -17.80 -16.48
N LEU A 173 -11.25 -17.81 -15.92
CA LEU A 173 -10.73 -16.75 -15.07
C LEU A 173 -9.57 -16.07 -15.80
N THR A 174 -9.84 -14.89 -16.35
CA THR A 174 -8.82 -14.05 -16.97
C THR A 174 -8.35 -12.98 -15.97
N ILE A 175 -7.04 -12.77 -15.88
CA ILE A 175 -6.45 -11.80 -14.96
C ILE A 175 -6.92 -10.37 -15.29
N ASP A 176 -7.12 -10.09 -16.59
CA ASP A 176 -7.51 -8.77 -17.06
C ASP A 176 -8.91 -8.39 -16.60
N ASN A 177 -9.89 -9.29 -16.72
CA ASN A 177 -11.24 -9.00 -16.24
C ASN A 177 -11.29 -8.85 -14.71
N VAL A 178 -10.48 -9.64 -13.98
CA VAL A 178 -10.36 -9.48 -12.53
C VAL A 178 -9.79 -8.10 -12.18
N ARG A 179 -8.72 -7.69 -12.87
CA ARG A 179 -8.07 -6.39 -12.64
C ARG A 179 -9.01 -5.23 -12.95
N ASP A 180 -9.71 -5.28 -14.08
CA ASP A 180 -10.68 -4.24 -14.48
C ASP A 180 -11.77 -4.06 -13.42
N VAL A 181 -12.31 -5.16 -12.89
CA VAL A 181 -13.33 -5.11 -11.82
C VAL A 181 -12.77 -4.53 -10.53
N LEU A 182 -11.53 -4.86 -10.16
CA LEU A 182 -10.88 -4.25 -9.00
C LEU A 182 -10.65 -2.76 -9.18
N GLN A 183 -10.17 -2.32 -10.36
CA GLN A 183 -9.96 -0.91 -10.66
C GLN A 183 -11.26 -0.10 -10.64
N GLN A 184 -12.41 -0.74 -10.86
CA GLN A 184 -13.71 -0.07 -10.74
C GLN A 184 -14.15 0.15 -9.28
N LYS A 185 -13.74 -0.72 -8.37
CA LYS A 185 -14.20 -0.75 -6.97
C LYS A 185 -13.19 -0.17 -5.98
N LEU A 186 -11.90 -0.25 -6.28
CA LEU A 186 -10.82 0.03 -5.35
C LEU A 186 -9.91 1.14 -5.88
N PRO A 187 -9.34 1.96 -4.97
CA PRO A 187 -8.25 2.85 -5.31
C PRO A 187 -7.08 2.09 -5.96
N HIS A 188 -6.41 2.73 -6.91
CA HIS A 188 -5.32 2.11 -7.67
C HIS A 188 -4.24 1.45 -6.78
N HIS A 189 -3.87 2.07 -5.66
CA HIS A 189 -2.80 1.54 -4.78
C HIS A 189 -3.18 0.25 -4.05
N MET A 190 -4.46 -0.12 -4.03
CA MET A 190 -4.98 -1.37 -3.49
C MET A 190 -5.09 -2.48 -4.55
N VAL A 191 -4.99 -2.15 -5.84
CA VAL A 191 -5.05 -3.15 -6.91
C VAL A 191 -3.73 -3.94 -6.94
N PRO A 192 -3.76 -5.28 -6.81
CA PRO A 192 -2.56 -6.11 -6.90
C PRO A 192 -1.83 -5.92 -8.23
N SER A 193 -0.51 -5.81 -8.19
CA SER A 193 0.31 -5.74 -9.41
C SER A 193 0.50 -7.11 -10.05
N LEU A 194 0.40 -8.17 -9.25
CA LEU A 194 0.60 -9.55 -9.67
C LEU A 194 -0.56 -10.45 -9.26
N PHE A 195 -0.96 -11.32 -10.17
CA PHE A 195 -2.01 -12.32 -9.97
C PHE A 195 -1.46 -13.71 -10.28
N VAL A 196 -1.69 -14.66 -9.37
CA VAL A 196 -1.27 -16.05 -9.49
C VAL A 196 -2.52 -16.92 -9.41
N VAL A 197 -2.83 -17.62 -10.50
CA VAL A 197 -3.96 -18.56 -10.53
C VAL A 197 -3.46 -19.94 -10.13
N LEU A 198 -4.08 -20.52 -9.10
CA LEU A 198 -3.78 -21.85 -8.57
C LEU A 198 -5.00 -22.76 -8.75
N GLU A 199 -4.75 -24.07 -8.78
CA GLU A 199 -5.83 -25.06 -8.73
C GLU A 199 -6.51 -25.08 -7.35
N THR A 200 -5.70 -24.97 -6.29
CA THR A 200 -6.14 -24.93 -4.89
C THR A 200 -5.23 -24.02 -4.07
N LEU A 201 -5.79 -23.37 -3.05
CA LEU A 201 -5.00 -22.66 -2.04
C LEU A 201 -4.40 -23.64 -1.04
N PRO A 202 -3.16 -23.42 -0.56
CA PRO A 202 -2.60 -24.20 0.52
C PRO A 202 -3.38 -23.95 1.81
N LEU A 203 -3.71 -25.01 2.54
CA LEU A 203 -4.44 -24.95 3.79
C LEU A 203 -3.58 -25.47 4.94
N THR A 204 -3.74 -24.86 6.10
CA THR A 204 -3.28 -25.38 7.40
C THR A 204 -4.06 -26.65 7.75
N PRO A 205 -3.59 -27.48 8.70
CA PRO A 205 -4.34 -28.65 9.19
C PRO A 205 -5.74 -28.33 9.74
N MET A 206 -5.98 -27.07 10.11
CA MET A 206 -7.28 -26.57 10.59
C MET A 206 -8.20 -26.08 9.46
N GLY A 207 -7.83 -26.29 8.19
CA GLY A 207 -8.63 -25.90 7.02
C GLY A 207 -8.61 -24.41 6.68
N LYS A 208 -7.81 -23.59 7.39
CA LYS A 208 -7.59 -22.17 7.03
C LYS A 208 -6.48 -22.04 6.02
N VAL A 209 -6.54 -21.04 5.13
CA VAL A 209 -5.45 -20.73 4.19
C VAL A 209 -4.11 -20.55 4.92
N ASP A 210 -3.10 -21.29 4.50
CA ASP A 210 -1.72 -21.12 4.94
C ASP A 210 -1.00 -20.11 4.03
N ARG A 211 -1.00 -18.84 4.44
CA ARG A 211 -0.33 -17.75 3.71
C ARG A 211 1.19 -17.95 3.60
N ARG A 212 1.81 -18.73 4.49
CA ARG A 212 3.27 -18.99 4.46
C ARG A 212 3.63 -20.07 3.43
N ALA A 213 2.70 -20.97 3.15
CA ALA A 213 2.85 -22.01 2.15
C ALA A 213 2.47 -21.55 0.72
N LEU A 214 2.12 -20.27 0.53
CA LEU A 214 1.81 -19.74 -0.80
C LEU A 214 3.06 -19.81 -1.71
N PRO A 215 2.91 -20.31 -2.95
CA PRO A 215 4.01 -20.46 -3.89
C PRO A 215 4.79 -19.17 -4.10
N SER A 216 6.09 -19.31 -4.39
CA SER A 216 6.91 -18.17 -4.82
C SER A 216 6.34 -17.54 -6.09
N THR A 217 6.56 -16.24 -6.23
CA THR A 217 6.22 -15.45 -7.42
C THR A 217 7.36 -15.46 -8.45
N ASP A 218 8.40 -16.26 -8.24
CA ASP A 218 9.51 -16.41 -9.18
C ASP A 218 9.00 -16.85 -10.56
N GLY A 219 9.38 -16.11 -11.60
CA GLY A 219 8.92 -16.35 -12.97
C GLY A 219 7.51 -15.85 -13.27
N PHE A 220 6.71 -15.51 -12.26
CA PHE A 220 5.49 -14.73 -12.46
C PHE A 220 5.87 -13.27 -12.68
N ARG A 221 5.26 -12.67 -13.70
CA ARG A 221 5.52 -11.27 -14.06
C ARG A 221 4.20 -10.54 -14.17
N PRO A 222 4.14 -9.27 -13.76
CA PRO A 222 3.05 -8.40 -14.15
C PRO A 222 2.96 -8.43 -15.68
N LYS A 223 1.81 -8.84 -16.21
CA LYS A 223 1.55 -8.85 -17.65
C LYS A 223 0.46 -7.84 -17.96
N SER A 224 0.63 -7.16 -19.08
CA SER A 224 -0.42 -6.38 -19.71
C SER A 224 -1.38 -7.30 -20.47
N ALA A 225 -2.67 -6.97 -20.42
CA ALA A 225 -3.75 -7.63 -21.16
C ALA A 225 -3.51 -7.66 -22.68
N LYS A 226 -2.76 -6.69 -23.20
CA LYS A 226 -2.73 -6.37 -24.64
C LYS A 226 -1.73 -7.19 -25.46
N GLY A 227 -1.07 -8.18 -24.83
CA GLY A 227 0.02 -8.92 -25.46
C GLY A 227 1.26 -8.05 -25.66
N PHE A 228 2.39 -8.69 -25.98
CA PHE A 228 3.63 -7.96 -26.20
C PHE A 228 3.64 -7.28 -27.58
N VAL A 229 3.75 -5.95 -27.57
CA VAL A 229 3.96 -5.14 -28.78
C VAL A 229 5.32 -4.46 -28.67
N ALA A 230 6.22 -4.75 -29.61
CA ALA A 230 7.55 -4.17 -29.65
C ALA A 230 7.53 -2.68 -30.02
N ALA A 231 8.58 -1.96 -29.64
CA ALA A 231 8.79 -0.58 -30.05
C ALA A 231 8.87 -0.46 -31.58
N SER A 232 8.13 0.52 -32.13
CA SER A 232 8.06 0.77 -33.57
C SER A 232 9.09 1.77 -34.08
N ASP A 233 9.68 2.58 -33.19
CA ASP A 233 10.71 3.56 -33.52
C ASP A 233 11.77 3.73 -32.41
N GLU A 234 12.77 4.59 -32.68
CA GLU A 234 13.88 4.84 -31.76
C GLU A 234 13.43 5.47 -30.43
N LEU A 235 12.41 6.34 -30.46
CA LEU A 235 11.90 7.01 -29.27
C LEU A 235 11.22 6.00 -28.33
N GLU A 236 10.31 5.19 -28.87
CA GLU A 236 9.66 4.10 -28.14
C GLU A 236 10.68 3.09 -27.61
N LEU A 237 11.72 2.77 -28.39
CA LEU A 237 12.77 1.86 -27.95
C LEU A 237 13.56 2.42 -26.75
N LYS A 238 13.93 3.71 -26.79
CA LYS A 238 14.63 4.37 -25.67
C LYS A 238 13.73 4.44 -24.43
N LEU A 239 12.46 4.82 -24.59
CA LEU A 239 11.51 4.87 -23.48
C LEU A 239 11.28 3.49 -22.86
N THR A 240 11.11 2.46 -23.69
CA THR A 240 10.97 1.07 -23.24
C THR A 240 12.19 0.67 -22.39
N ARG A 241 13.42 0.96 -22.84
CA ARG A 241 14.63 0.66 -22.05
C ARG A 241 14.69 1.38 -20.71
N ILE A 242 14.22 2.63 -20.67
CA ILE A 242 14.13 3.40 -19.41
C ILE A 242 13.11 2.74 -18.48
N TRP A 243 11.94 2.39 -18.99
CA TRP A 243 10.89 1.67 -18.24
C TRP A 243 11.40 0.36 -17.67
N GLU A 244 12.00 -0.48 -18.51
CA GLU A 244 12.54 -1.77 -18.11
C GLU A 244 13.57 -1.64 -16.98
N LYS A 245 14.42 -0.61 -17.04
CA LYS A 245 15.41 -0.32 -16.01
C LYS A 245 14.77 0.16 -14.70
N VAL A 246 13.76 1.02 -14.80
CA VAL A 246 13.07 1.59 -13.62
C VAL A 246 12.20 0.54 -12.93
N LEU A 247 11.50 -0.29 -13.70
CA LEU A 247 10.61 -1.34 -13.21
C LEU A 247 11.36 -2.64 -12.86
N ASN A 248 12.63 -2.75 -13.23
CA ASN A 248 13.40 -4.01 -13.18
C ASN A 248 12.65 -5.17 -13.86
N LEU A 249 12.04 -4.89 -15.02
CA LEU A 249 11.17 -5.82 -15.74
C LEU A 249 11.52 -5.82 -17.22
N ARG A 250 11.67 -7.01 -17.83
CA ARG A 250 11.95 -7.17 -19.27
C ARG A 250 11.30 -8.44 -19.82
N PRO A 251 10.67 -8.44 -21.02
CA PRO A 251 10.49 -7.26 -21.87
C PRO A 251 9.30 -6.40 -21.41
N VAL A 252 9.33 -5.11 -21.73
CA VAL A 252 8.18 -4.21 -21.62
C VAL A 252 7.66 -3.90 -23.03
N GLY A 253 6.37 -4.09 -23.25
CA GLY A 253 5.68 -3.72 -24.49
C GLY A 253 5.25 -2.26 -24.51
N VAL A 254 5.06 -1.68 -25.71
CA VAL A 254 4.74 -0.25 -25.82
C VAL A 254 3.35 0.13 -25.34
N ASP A 255 2.43 -0.84 -25.31
CA ASP A 255 1.05 -0.70 -24.83
C ASP A 255 0.90 -1.14 -23.36
N ASP A 256 1.99 -1.54 -22.70
CA ASP A 256 1.96 -1.90 -21.29
C ASP A 256 1.77 -0.66 -20.43
N ASN A 257 0.86 -0.76 -19.46
CA ASN A 257 0.62 0.32 -18.52
C ASN A 257 1.64 0.29 -17.37
N PHE A 258 2.29 1.42 -17.12
CA PHE A 258 3.35 1.58 -16.12
C PHE A 258 2.94 1.05 -14.75
N PHE A 259 1.72 1.39 -14.34
CA PHE A 259 1.22 1.06 -13.02
C PHE A 259 0.73 -0.37 -12.93
N ASP A 260 0.21 -0.91 -14.03
CA ASP A 260 -0.16 -2.32 -14.13
C ASP A 260 1.05 -3.24 -14.02
N LEU A 261 2.21 -2.76 -14.50
CA LEU A 261 3.51 -3.40 -14.34
C LEU A 261 4.12 -3.24 -12.93
N GLY A 262 3.38 -2.67 -11.99
CA GLY A 262 3.83 -2.46 -10.61
C GLY A 262 4.47 -1.09 -10.35
N GLY A 263 4.49 -0.20 -11.34
CA GLY A 263 4.93 1.18 -11.20
C GLY A 263 4.15 1.96 -10.14
N HIS A 264 4.82 2.94 -9.53
CA HIS A 264 4.24 3.83 -8.51
C HIS A 264 4.95 5.19 -8.50
N SER A 265 4.48 6.13 -7.71
CA SER A 265 4.94 7.52 -7.71
C SER A 265 6.46 7.68 -7.56
N LEU A 266 7.12 6.89 -6.69
CA LEU A 266 8.58 6.94 -6.56
C LEU A 266 9.30 6.45 -7.83
N LEU A 267 8.83 5.35 -8.44
CA LEU A 267 9.37 4.88 -9.71
C LEU A 267 9.05 5.86 -10.85
N ALA A 268 7.89 6.52 -10.81
CA ALA A 268 7.53 7.56 -11.76
C ALA A 268 8.47 8.78 -11.64
N VAL A 269 8.81 9.23 -10.43
CA VAL A 269 9.82 10.29 -10.24
C VAL A 269 11.17 9.86 -10.83
N ARG A 270 11.61 8.62 -10.58
CA ARG A 270 12.84 8.08 -11.19
C ARG A 270 12.75 8.00 -12.71
N LEU A 271 11.61 7.59 -13.25
CA LEU A 271 11.32 7.52 -14.68
C LEU A 271 11.49 8.89 -15.33
N PHE A 272 10.88 9.93 -14.76
CA PHE A 272 10.92 11.28 -15.30
C PHE A 272 12.32 11.89 -15.21
N ALA A 273 13.06 11.63 -14.13
CA ALA A 273 14.47 12.03 -14.04
C ALA A 273 15.33 11.39 -15.15
N GLN A 274 15.07 10.13 -15.52
CA GLN A 274 15.77 9.48 -16.64
C GLN A 274 15.31 10.02 -18.01
N ILE A 275 14.03 10.36 -18.17
CA ILE A 275 13.50 10.99 -19.38
C ILE A 275 14.12 12.38 -19.58
N GLU A 276 14.13 13.22 -18.54
CA GLU A 276 14.76 14.53 -18.58
C GLU A 276 16.24 14.41 -18.96
N LYS A 277 16.97 13.48 -18.34
CA LYS A 277 18.38 13.22 -18.68
C LYS A 277 18.58 12.75 -20.12
N SER A 278 17.67 11.94 -20.67
CA SER A 278 17.84 11.31 -21.98
C SER A 278 17.33 12.16 -23.14
N PHE A 279 16.34 13.02 -22.90
CA PHE A 279 15.62 13.77 -23.92
C PHE A 279 15.60 15.29 -23.68
N GLY A 280 16.10 15.78 -22.54
CA GLY A 280 16.10 17.20 -22.19
C GLY A 280 14.70 17.78 -21.95
N LYS A 281 13.68 16.93 -21.74
CA LYS A 281 12.29 17.34 -21.53
C LYS A 281 11.90 17.14 -20.07
N ASN A 282 11.54 18.23 -19.41
CA ASN A 282 10.91 18.19 -18.09
C ASN A 282 9.40 18.15 -18.27
N LEU A 283 8.78 17.06 -17.85
CA LEU A 283 7.34 16.83 -17.96
C LEU A 283 6.73 16.73 -16.55
N PRO A 284 5.51 17.26 -16.31
CA PRO A 284 4.83 17.06 -15.04
C PRO A 284 4.59 15.58 -14.76
N LEU A 285 4.71 15.14 -13.50
CA LEU A 285 4.46 13.74 -13.12
C LEU A 285 3.04 13.27 -13.50
N ALA A 286 2.07 14.20 -13.43
CA ALA A 286 0.68 14.01 -13.87
C ALA A 286 0.56 13.46 -15.30
N THR A 287 1.53 13.75 -16.17
CA THR A 287 1.62 13.24 -17.55
C THR A 287 1.57 11.71 -17.58
N LEU A 288 2.19 11.03 -16.61
CA LEU A 288 2.21 9.56 -16.58
C LEU A 288 0.84 8.96 -16.29
N PHE A 289 0.03 9.62 -15.45
CA PHE A 289 -1.30 9.14 -15.13
C PHE A 289 -2.22 9.19 -16.35
N GLN A 290 -2.05 10.20 -17.18
CA GLN A 290 -2.89 10.38 -18.37
C GLN A 290 -2.30 9.66 -19.62
N ALA A 291 -0.99 9.45 -19.67
CA ALA A 291 -0.27 8.69 -20.71
C ALA A 291 0.54 7.54 -20.10
N PRO A 292 -0.14 6.55 -19.49
CA PRO A 292 0.51 5.54 -18.67
C PRO A 292 1.17 4.43 -19.48
N THR A 293 1.44 4.60 -20.77
CA THR A 293 2.05 3.59 -21.66
C THR A 293 3.17 4.22 -22.45
N VAL A 294 4.21 3.47 -22.81
CA VAL A 294 5.33 3.98 -23.64
C VAL A 294 4.82 4.65 -24.92
N LYS A 295 3.88 4.02 -25.64
CA LYS A 295 3.31 4.54 -26.88
C LYS A 295 2.62 5.90 -26.70
N LYS A 296 1.78 6.02 -25.68
CA LYS A 296 1.14 7.30 -25.33
C LYS A 296 2.18 8.34 -24.94
N LEU A 297 3.14 8.00 -24.07
CA LEU A 297 4.17 8.93 -23.60
C LEU A 297 5.10 9.39 -24.74
N ALA A 298 5.38 8.51 -25.70
CA ALA A 298 6.13 8.86 -26.91
C ALA A 298 5.41 9.93 -27.74
N ARG A 299 4.08 9.83 -27.91
CA ARG A 299 3.27 10.88 -28.59
C ARG A 299 3.38 12.23 -27.89
N VAL A 300 3.38 12.24 -26.55
CA VAL A 300 3.59 13.47 -25.76
C VAL A 300 4.93 14.11 -26.08
N LEU A 301 5.99 13.30 -26.09
CA LEU A 301 7.35 13.78 -26.35
C LEU A 301 7.53 14.26 -27.81
N ARG A 302 6.80 13.69 -28.76
CA ARG A 302 6.77 14.16 -30.17
C ARG A 302 5.97 15.45 -30.36
N GLY A 303 5.15 15.86 -29.38
CA GLY A 303 4.21 16.96 -29.56
C GLY A 303 3.01 16.60 -30.45
N GLU A 304 2.80 15.30 -30.70
CA GLU A 304 1.74 14.77 -31.55
C GLU A 304 0.46 14.61 -30.72
N GLY A 305 -0.33 15.68 -30.62
CA GLY A 305 -1.73 15.57 -30.21
C GLY A 305 -1.97 15.28 -28.73
N TRP A 306 -1.26 15.96 -27.84
CA TRP A 306 -1.84 16.29 -26.54
C TRP A 306 -2.20 17.78 -26.47
N GLN A 307 -3.38 18.11 -26.97
CA GLN A 307 -4.07 19.39 -26.73
C GLN A 307 -5.00 19.30 -25.52
N ALA A 308 -4.65 18.53 -24.49
CA ALA A 308 -5.25 18.84 -23.20
C ALA A 308 -4.56 20.15 -22.79
N ALA A 309 -5.28 21.27 -22.85
CA ALA A 309 -4.87 22.45 -22.12
C ALA A 309 -4.43 21.96 -20.74
N TRP A 310 -3.24 22.38 -20.29
CA TRP A 310 -2.74 22.01 -18.98
C TRP A 310 -3.90 22.12 -17.99
N SER A 311 -4.29 20.98 -17.43
CA SER A 311 -5.43 20.90 -16.53
C SER A 311 -4.93 20.27 -15.24
N SER A 312 -5.20 20.95 -14.14
CA SER A 312 -5.07 20.40 -12.80
C SER A 312 -6.00 19.21 -12.57
N LEU A 313 -6.94 18.95 -13.49
CA LEU A 313 -7.85 17.81 -13.42
C LEU A 313 -7.24 16.60 -14.15
N VAL A 314 -6.82 15.62 -13.37
CA VAL A 314 -6.43 14.30 -13.85
C VAL A 314 -7.61 13.34 -13.64
N MET A 315 -8.12 12.76 -14.73
CA MET A 315 -9.09 11.69 -14.63
C MET A 315 -8.40 10.42 -14.10
N ILE A 316 -8.63 10.11 -12.82
CA ILE A 316 -8.10 8.91 -12.17
C ILE A 316 -8.88 7.68 -12.63
N GLN A 317 -10.21 7.81 -12.75
CA GLN A 317 -11.12 6.76 -13.19
C GLN A 317 -12.31 7.40 -13.93
N GLY A 318 -12.72 6.79 -15.04
CA GLY A 318 -13.93 7.19 -15.77
C GLY A 318 -15.18 6.48 -15.25
N GLY A 319 -16.35 7.12 -15.38
CA GLY A 319 -17.63 6.54 -14.95
C GLY A 319 -18.83 7.40 -15.34
N GLN A 320 -20.05 6.87 -15.12
CA GLN A 320 -21.31 7.60 -15.33
C GLN A 320 -21.93 8.14 -14.04
N LEU A 321 -21.32 7.84 -12.89
CA LEU A 321 -21.76 8.37 -11.60
C LEU A 321 -21.23 9.79 -11.37
N GLN A 322 -21.73 10.44 -10.33
CA GLN A 322 -21.29 11.78 -9.94
C GLN A 322 -19.77 11.78 -9.66
N PRO A 323 -18.99 12.71 -10.25
CA PRO A 323 -17.54 12.71 -10.13
C PRO A 323 -17.07 13.07 -8.71
N PHE A 324 -16.02 12.38 -8.25
CA PHE A 324 -15.30 12.69 -7.02
C PHE A 324 -13.97 13.36 -7.34
N PHE A 325 -13.68 14.50 -6.70
CA PHE A 325 -12.47 15.29 -6.96
C PHE A 325 -11.43 15.09 -5.86
N CYS A 326 -10.24 14.63 -6.26
CA CYS A 326 -9.07 14.56 -5.38
C CYS A 326 -8.18 15.78 -5.61
N VAL A 327 -7.75 16.43 -4.53
CA VAL A 327 -6.73 17.48 -4.57
C VAL A 327 -5.41 16.88 -4.15
N HIS A 328 -4.35 17.14 -4.93
CA HIS A 328 -3.04 16.58 -4.65
C HIS A 328 -2.45 17.13 -3.34
N ALA A 329 -1.61 16.32 -2.68
CA ALA A 329 -0.82 16.77 -1.55
C ALA A 329 0.31 17.73 -2.01
N ALA A 330 1.12 18.22 -1.08
CA ALA A 330 2.17 19.23 -1.34
C ALA A 330 3.17 18.89 -2.47
N GLY A 331 3.26 17.62 -2.89
CA GLY A 331 4.14 17.18 -3.98
C GLY A 331 3.64 17.41 -5.41
N GLY A 332 2.37 17.78 -5.60
CA GLY A 332 1.74 17.86 -6.93
C GLY A 332 1.20 16.52 -7.41
#